data_AF-A0A0B7MER1-F1
#
_entry.id   AF-A0A0B7MER1-F1
#
_cell.length_a   1.000
_cell.length_b   1.000
_cell.length_c   1.000
_cell.angle_alpha   90.00
_cell.angle_beta   90.00
_cell.angle_gamma   90.00
#
_symmetry.space_group_name_H-M   'P 1'
#
loop_
_entity.id
_entity.type
_entity.pdbx_description
1 polymer ?
#
loop_
_entity_poly.entity_id
_entity_poly.type
_entity_poly.pdbx_seq_one_letter_code
_entity_poly.pdbx_strand_id
1 'polypeptide(L)'
;MIAFGYTFLRLFGIRVRPKNILVGLIIIGLLCGGVFVLDFMRPLEMRSHFGQFAFAVQTSGLTAVKEVVVRKLAMNYKLIRYTIWTRVLLCSLLALGILFYRPVGIFRRLLTKNPAIAAGLAGGVLGAFTALIFNDSGIVAAATAIIFPAATLFYLVLREQITLL
;
A
#
# COMPACT_ATOMS: atom_id res chain seq x y z
N MET A 1 0.44 -0.61 7.25
CA MET A 1 0.62 0.49 8.24
C MET A 1 0.42 1.87 7.63
N ILE A 2 1.08 2.23 6.53
CA ILE A 2 0.95 3.55 5.88
C ILE A 2 -0.52 3.87 5.52
N ALA A 3 -1.18 2.98 4.79
CA ALA A 3 -2.59 3.11 4.42
C ALA A 3 -3.52 3.28 5.63
N PHE A 4 -3.33 2.44 6.66
CA PHE A 4 -4.11 2.49 7.88
C PHE A 4 -3.91 3.82 8.62
N GLY A 5 -2.67 4.27 8.79
CA GLY A 5 -2.38 5.57 9.42
C GLY A 5 -2.98 6.73 8.64
N TYR A 6 -2.88 6.72 7.30
CA TYR A 6 -3.53 7.70 6.45
C TYR A 6 -5.05 7.73 6.64
N THR A 7 -5.71 6.57 6.57
CA THR A 7 -7.17 6.47 6.75
C THR A 7 -7.57 6.90 8.14
N PHE A 8 -6.86 6.47 9.18
CA PHE A 8 -7.11 6.87 10.57
C PHE A 8 -7.06 8.38 10.73
N LEU A 9 -5.99 9.04 10.29
CA LEU A 9 -5.85 10.50 10.37
C LEU A 9 -6.98 11.22 9.64
N ARG A 10 -7.39 10.70 8.48
CA ARG A 10 -8.50 11.26 7.68
C ARG A 10 -9.86 11.07 8.37
N LEU A 11 -10.11 9.93 9.00
CA LEU A 11 -11.36 9.64 9.71
C LEU A 11 -11.54 10.52 10.96
N PHE A 12 -10.47 10.76 11.71
CA PHE A 12 -10.49 11.63 12.88
C PHE A 12 -10.36 13.14 12.55
N GLY A 13 -10.31 13.50 11.26
CA GLY A 13 -10.16 14.90 10.84
C GLY A 13 -8.87 15.57 11.30
N ILE A 14 -7.85 14.78 11.66
CA ILE A 14 -6.59 15.29 12.21
C ILE A 14 -5.80 15.91 11.06
N ARG A 15 -5.67 17.24 11.10
CA ARG A 15 -4.83 17.98 10.14
C ARG A 15 -3.36 17.79 10.50
N VAL A 16 -2.68 16.92 9.78
CA VAL A 16 -1.23 16.71 9.91
C VAL A 16 -0.51 17.89 9.27
N ARG A 17 0.21 18.68 10.09
CA ARG A 17 1.17 19.66 9.57
C ARG A 17 2.39 18.91 9.01
N PRO A 18 3.08 19.42 7.97
CA PRO A 18 4.28 18.76 7.43
C PRO A 18 5.34 18.47 8.50
N LYS A 19 5.49 19.38 9.47
CA LYS A 19 6.37 19.20 10.64
C LYS A 19 6.01 17.94 11.45
N ASN A 20 4.72 17.65 11.64
CA ASN A 20 4.26 16.48 12.41
C ASN A 20 4.50 15.19 11.62
N ILE A 21 4.40 15.23 10.29
CA ILE A 21 4.76 14.09 9.43
C ILE A 21 6.24 13.77 9.58
N LEU A 22 7.10 14.81 9.50
CA LEU A 22 8.55 14.64 9.68
C LEU A 22 8.88 14.07 11.06
N VAL A 23 8.29 14.61 12.13
CA VAL A 23 8.48 14.08 13.50
C VAL A 23 8.00 12.63 13.60
N GLY A 24 6.85 12.30 13.03
CA GLY A 24 6.34 10.92 12.99
C GLY A 24 7.29 9.97 12.26
N LEU A 25 7.82 10.37 11.11
CA LEU A 25 8.81 9.59 10.36
C LEU A 25 10.10 9.39 11.16
N ILE A 26 10.57 10.42 11.87
CA ILE A 26 11.75 10.33 12.73
C ILE A 26 11.49 9.36 13.89
N ILE A 27 10.34 9.44 14.56
CA ILE A 27 10.01 8.54 15.67
C ILE A 27 9.92 7.09 15.18
N ILE A 28 9.21 6.85 14.06
CA ILE A 28 9.13 5.51 13.46
C ILE A 28 10.52 5.02 13.06
N GLY A 29 11.32 5.87 12.43
CA GLY A 29 12.70 5.56 12.05
C GLY A 29 13.57 5.20 13.26
N LEU A 30 13.44 5.94 14.36
CA LEU A 30 14.17 5.68 15.60
C LEU A 30 13.74 4.34 16.24
N LEU A 31 12.43 4.08 16.32
CA LEU A 31 11.91 2.83 16.88
C LEU A 31 12.32 1.62 16.02
N CYS A 32 12.15 1.72 14.70
CA CYS A 32 12.58 0.68 13.77
C CYS A 32 14.10 0.48 13.82
N GLY A 33 14.88 1.56 13.87
CA GLY A 33 16.33 1.53 13.99
C GLY A 33 16.79 0.90 15.31
N GLY A 34 16.14 1.22 16.42
CA GLY A 34 16.41 0.61 17.72
C GLY A 34 16.16 -0.90 17.71
N VAL A 35 15.00 -1.33 17.20
CA VAL A 35 14.69 -2.76 17.03
C VAL A 35 15.70 -3.43 16.12
N PHE A 36 16.12 -2.76 15.05
CA PHE A 36 17.11 -3.29 14.11
C PHE A 36 18.49 -3.48 14.76
N VAL A 37 18.96 -2.52 15.54
CA VAL A 37 20.23 -2.65 16.28
C VAL A 37 20.13 -3.80 17.28
N LEU A 38 19.03 -3.91 18.02
CA LEU A 38 18.82 -5.00 18.98
C LEU A 38 18.81 -6.38 18.29
N ASP A 39 18.17 -6.50 17.12
CA ASP A 39 18.16 -7.74 16.34
C ASP A 39 19.55 -8.07 15.79
N PHE A 40 20.29 -7.06 15.33
CA PHE A 40 21.65 -7.23 14.82
C PHE A 40 22.64 -7.67 15.90
N MET A 41 22.46 -7.25 17.16
CA MET A 41 23.31 -7.68 18.28
C MET A 41 23.08 -9.13 18.70
N ARG A 42 22.01 -9.80 18.22
CA ARG A 42 21.78 -11.21 18.52
C ARG A 42 22.78 -12.12 17.78
N PRO A 43 23.07 -13.32 18.31
CA PRO A 43 23.81 -14.35 17.60
C PRO A 43 23.19 -14.65 16.23
N LEU A 44 24.03 -14.94 15.23
CA LEU A 44 23.64 -15.13 13.82
C LEU A 44 22.44 -16.07 13.62
N GLU A 45 22.39 -17.17 14.39
CA GLU A 45 21.34 -18.18 14.34
C GLU A 45 19.98 -17.69 14.87
N MET A 46 19.98 -16.64 15.72
CA MET A 46 18.79 -16.06 16.35
C MET A 46 18.39 -14.71 15.76
N ARG A 47 19.08 -14.22 14.71
CA ARG A 47 18.73 -12.98 14.01
C ARG A 47 17.49 -13.20 13.16
N SER A 48 16.62 -12.19 13.09
CA SER A 48 15.54 -12.19 12.12
C SER A 48 16.11 -12.17 10.68
N HIS A 49 15.26 -12.47 9.69
CA HIS A 49 15.61 -12.26 8.28
C HIS A 49 16.14 -10.85 7.99
N PHE A 50 15.65 -9.86 8.74
CA PHE A 50 16.08 -8.48 8.58
C PHE A 50 17.48 -8.24 9.16
N GLY A 51 17.81 -8.85 10.32
CA GLY A 51 19.16 -8.82 10.90
C GLY A 51 20.18 -9.64 10.11
N GLN A 52 19.75 -10.74 9.47
CA GLN A 52 20.59 -11.49 8.52
C GLN A 52 20.88 -10.66 7.26
N PHE A 53 19.87 -9.95 6.74
CA PHE A 53 20.07 -9.04 5.61
C PHE A 53 21.02 -7.89 5.98
N ALA A 54 20.87 -7.30 7.17
CA ALA A 54 21.77 -6.29 7.70
C ALA A 54 23.24 -6.76 7.70
N PHE A 55 23.44 -7.97 8.20
CA PHE A 55 24.75 -8.60 8.21
C PHE A 55 25.28 -8.84 6.80
N ALA A 56 24.46 -9.35 5.87
CA ALA A 56 24.84 -9.53 4.47
C ALA A 56 25.24 -8.20 3.80
N VAL A 57 24.56 -7.10 4.11
CA VAL A 57 24.93 -5.76 3.63
C VAL A 57 26.26 -5.29 4.25
N GLN A 58 26.52 -5.61 5.52
CA GLN A 58 27.80 -5.29 6.15
C GLN A 58 28.96 -6.10 5.53
N THR A 59 28.76 -7.38 5.24
CA THR A 59 29.82 -8.27 4.73
C THR A 59 30.04 -8.15 3.23
N SER A 60 28.97 -7.97 2.46
CA SER A 60 28.98 -8.03 1.00
C SER A 60 28.61 -6.70 0.34
N GLY A 61 28.40 -5.66 1.14
CA GLY A 61 28.12 -4.30 0.69
C GLY A 61 26.82 -4.18 -0.13
N LEU A 62 26.87 -3.33 -1.16
CA LEU A 62 25.73 -3.09 -2.06
C LEU A 62 25.27 -4.35 -2.84
N THR A 63 26.12 -5.37 -2.94
CA THR A 63 25.79 -6.62 -3.65
C THR A 63 24.61 -7.33 -3.01
N ALA A 64 24.56 -7.40 -1.67
CA ALA A 64 23.44 -8.02 -0.95
C ALA A 64 22.11 -7.28 -1.20
N VAL A 65 22.15 -5.94 -1.26
CA VAL A 65 20.97 -5.13 -1.60
C VAL A 65 20.50 -5.44 -3.01
N LYS A 66 21.43 -5.49 -3.98
CA LYS A 66 21.14 -5.81 -5.38
C LYS A 66 20.50 -7.19 -5.51
N GLU A 67 21.02 -8.20 -4.82
CA GLU A 67 20.47 -9.56 -4.86
C GLU A 67 19.02 -9.62 -4.36
N VAL A 68 18.72 -8.94 -3.25
CA VAL A 68 17.34 -8.86 -2.74
C VAL A 68 16.42 -8.16 -3.74
N VAL A 69 16.86 -7.03 -4.31
CA VAL A 69 16.08 -6.30 -5.32
C VAL A 69 15.82 -7.16 -6.55
N VAL A 70 16.85 -7.82 -7.09
CA VAL A 70 16.73 -8.70 -8.25
C VAL A 70 15.78 -9.86 -7.96
N ARG A 71 15.88 -10.49 -6.78
CA ARG A 71 14.96 -11.56 -6.37
C ARG A 71 13.50 -11.08 -6.31
N LYS A 72 13.26 -9.90 -5.72
CA LYS A 72 11.92 -9.30 -5.65
C LYS A 72 11.35 -8.99 -7.03
N LEU A 73 12.17 -8.43 -7.92
CA LEU A 73 11.77 -8.11 -9.30
C LEU A 73 11.50 -9.38 -10.11
N ALA A 74 12.36 -10.40 -10.00
CA ALA A 74 12.17 -11.68 -10.66
C ALA A 74 10.87 -12.36 -10.22
N MET A 75 10.54 -12.31 -8.93
CA MET A 75 9.28 -12.85 -8.41
C MET A 75 8.08 -12.09 -8.95
N ASN A 76 8.10 -10.75 -8.93
CA ASN A 76 7.03 -9.95 -9.51
C ASN A 76 6.87 -10.19 -11.01
N TYR A 77 7.97 -10.29 -11.76
CA TYR A 77 7.94 -10.61 -13.19
C TYR A 77 7.32 -11.99 -13.46
N LYS A 78 7.69 -13.01 -12.67
CA LYS A 78 7.07 -14.34 -12.74
C LYS A 78 5.56 -14.25 -12.47
N LEU A 79 5.16 -13.53 -11.43
CA LEU A 79 3.74 -13.36 -11.09
C LEU A 79 2.99 -12.61 -12.20
N ILE A 80 3.62 -11.61 -12.83
CA ILE A 80 3.05 -10.90 -13.97
C ILE A 80 2.68 -11.86 -15.09
N ARG A 81 3.65 -12.71 -15.44
CA ARG A 81 3.60 -13.57 -16.62
C ARG A 81 2.70 -14.79 -16.43
N TYR A 82 2.68 -15.36 -15.23
CA TYR A 82 2.11 -16.69 -15.02
C TYR A 82 0.88 -16.72 -14.12
N THR A 83 0.38 -15.59 -13.61
CA THR A 83 -0.79 -15.57 -12.72
C THR A 83 -1.89 -14.63 -13.19
N ILE A 84 -3.11 -14.85 -12.70
CA ILE A 84 -4.29 -14.02 -13.01
C ILE A 84 -4.18 -12.60 -12.40
N TRP A 85 -3.31 -12.40 -11.42
CA TRP A 85 -3.30 -11.20 -10.58
C TRP A 85 -3.02 -9.91 -11.34
N THR A 86 -2.22 -9.96 -12.41
CA THR A 86 -2.03 -8.80 -13.31
C THR A 86 -3.35 -8.37 -13.92
N ARG A 87 -4.15 -9.33 -14.40
CA ARG A 87 -5.46 -9.04 -15.01
C ARG A 87 -6.41 -8.49 -13.97
N VAL A 88 -6.43 -9.07 -12.76
CA VAL A 88 -7.25 -8.57 -11.64
C VAL A 88 -6.87 -7.13 -11.26
N LEU A 89 -5.58 -6.84 -11.14
CA LEU A 89 -5.08 -5.49 -10.84
C LEU A 89 -5.50 -4.50 -11.94
N LEU A 90 -5.23 -4.82 -13.20
CA LEU A 90 -5.55 -3.96 -14.34
C LEU A 90 -7.06 -3.74 -14.48
N CYS A 91 -7.89 -4.78 -14.37
CA CYS A 91 -9.34 -4.65 -14.41
C CYS A 91 -9.86 -3.78 -13.26
N SER A 92 -9.32 -3.94 -12.05
CA SER A 92 -9.71 -3.13 -10.90
C SER A 92 -9.32 -1.66 -11.07
N LEU A 93 -8.11 -1.40 -11.56
CA LEU A 93 -7.63 -0.05 -11.87
C LEU A 93 -8.45 0.60 -13.00
N LEU A 94 -8.78 -0.17 -14.03
CA LEU A 94 -9.60 0.28 -15.15
C LEU A 94 -11.03 0.59 -14.69
N ALA A 95 -11.64 -0.25 -13.85
CA ALA A 95 -12.95 0.00 -13.26
C ALA A 95 -12.95 1.29 -12.43
N LEU A 96 -11.93 1.48 -11.58
CA LEU A 96 -11.74 2.72 -10.82
C LEU A 96 -11.57 3.92 -11.76
N GLY A 97 -10.71 3.81 -12.79
CA GLY A 97 -10.45 4.86 -13.77
C GLY A 97 -11.69 5.29 -14.56
N ILE A 98 -12.51 4.32 -15.00
CA ILE A 98 -13.78 4.59 -15.67
C ILE A 98 -14.73 5.35 -14.74
N LEU A 99 -14.84 4.94 -13.47
CA LEU A 99 -15.69 5.61 -12.49
C LEU A 99 -15.23 7.05 -12.21
N PHE A 100 -13.91 7.30 -12.22
CA PHE A 100 -13.38 8.66 -12.12
C PHE A 100 -13.73 9.52 -13.34
N TYR A 101 -13.84 8.92 -14.53
CA TYR A 101 -14.15 9.63 -15.79
C TYR A 101 -15.65 9.90 -16.00
N ARG A 102 -16.54 8.96 -15.61
CA ARG A 102 -18.01 9.09 -15.72
C ARG A 102 -18.66 8.36 -14.53
N PRO A 103 -19.31 9.02 -13.54
CA PRO A 103 -20.05 10.28 -13.56
C PRO A 103 -19.48 11.27 -12.53
N VAL A 104 -18.70 12.25 -13.00
CA VAL A 104 -17.94 13.19 -12.16
C VAL A 104 -18.80 13.86 -11.07
N GLY A 105 -20.07 14.15 -11.36
CA GLY A 105 -21.02 14.72 -10.40
C GLY A 105 -21.46 13.74 -9.30
N ILE A 106 -21.87 12.53 -9.67
CA ILE A 106 -22.37 11.50 -8.74
C ILE A 106 -21.23 11.04 -7.83
N PHE A 107 -20.06 10.76 -8.40
CA PHE A 107 -18.88 10.36 -7.65
C PHE A 107 -18.46 11.42 -6.64
N ARG A 108 -18.34 12.68 -7.08
CA ARG A 108 -18.00 13.80 -6.18
C ARG A 108 -19.06 13.99 -5.09
N ARG A 109 -20.35 13.89 -5.44
CA ARG A 109 -21.45 13.98 -4.47
C ARG A 109 -21.41 12.85 -3.44
N LEU A 110 -21.16 11.62 -3.88
CA LEU A 110 -21.04 10.46 -3.01
C LEU A 110 -19.90 10.62 -1.99
N LEU A 111 -18.71 11.01 -2.47
CA LEU A 111 -17.53 11.18 -1.62
C LEU A 111 -17.63 12.39 -0.68
N THR A 112 -18.31 13.46 -1.11
CA THR A 112 -18.55 14.63 -0.25
C THR A 112 -19.62 14.35 0.81
N LYS A 113 -20.68 13.60 0.48
CA LYS A 113 -21.67 13.11 1.45
C LYS A 113 -21.07 12.12 2.46
N ASN A 114 -20.12 11.30 2.04
CA ASN A 114 -19.56 10.21 2.84
C ASN A 114 -18.03 10.34 2.99
N PRO A 115 -17.53 11.29 3.79
CA PRO A 115 -16.09 11.54 3.93
C PRO A 115 -15.33 10.33 4.50
N ALA A 116 -15.98 9.50 5.32
CA ALA A 116 -15.39 8.27 5.84
C ALA A 116 -15.13 7.23 4.73
N ILE A 117 -16.07 7.06 3.79
CA ILE A 117 -15.90 6.19 2.63
C ILE A 117 -14.77 6.74 1.74
N ALA A 118 -14.74 8.05 1.51
CA ALA A 118 -13.67 8.68 0.74
C ALA A 118 -12.28 8.42 1.36
N ALA A 119 -12.16 8.51 2.68
CA ALA A 119 -10.93 8.20 3.41
C ALA A 119 -10.53 6.72 3.32
N GLY A 120 -11.49 5.80 3.40
CA GLY A 120 -11.27 4.37 3.22
C GLY A 120 -10.81 4.02 1.81
N LEU A 121 -11.48 4.55 0.78
CA LEU A 121 -11.12 4.34 -0.63
C LEU A 121 -9.71 4.85 -0.94
N ALA A 122 -9.41 6.10 -0.54
CA ALA A 122 -8.08 6.69 -0.75
C ALA A 122 -6.99 5.91 0.00
N GLY A 123 -7.29 5.46 1.23
CA GLY A 123 -6.39 4.60 1.99
C GLY A 123 -6.16 3.23 1.36
N GLY A 124 -7.21 2.60 0.82
CA GLY A 124 -7.10 1.33 0.11
C GLY A 124 -6.25 1.44 -1.15
N VAL A 125 -6.41 2.50 -1.94
CA VAL A 125 -5.55 2.79 -3.10
C VAL A 125 -4.10 3.01 -2.66
N LEU A 126 -3.87 3.82 -1.63
CA LEU A 126 -2.53 4.01 -1.05
C LEU A 126 -1.94 2.68 -0.54
N GLY A 127 -2.78 1.83 0.05
CA GLY A 127 -2.44 0.48 0.47
C GLY A 127 -1.96 -0.38 -0.67
N ALA A 128 -2.70 -0.41 -1.78
CA ALA A 128 -2.32 -1.14 -2.99
C ALA A 128 -0.97 -0.66 -3.55
N PHE A 129 -0.73 0.65 -3.60
CA PHE A 129 0.57 1.20 -4.02
C PHE A 129 1.70 0.78 -3.09
N THR A 130 1.52 0.92 -1.78
CA THR A 130 2.56 0.52 -0.81
C THR A 130 2.81 -0.99 -0.83
N ALA A 131 1.77 -1.80 -1.02
CA ALA A 131 1.87 -3.24 -1.18
C ALA A 131 2.66 -3.61 -2.44
N LEU A 132 2.44 -2.93 -3.56
CA LEU A 132 3.16 -3.14 -4.81
C LEU A 132 4.67 -2.91 -4.65
N ILE A 133 5.06 -1.87 -3.92
CA ILE A 133 6.46 -1.45 -3.77
C ILE A 133 7.21 -2.33 -2.77
N PHE A 134 6.62 -2.59 -1.61
CA PHE A 134 7.35 -3.17 -0.49
C PHE A 134 7.25 -4.70 -0.41
N ASN A 135 6.26 -5.31 -1.07
CA ASN A 135 6.00 -6.74 -0.96
C ASN A 135 6.75 -7.57 -2.02
N ASP A 136 7.19 -8.76 -1.65
CA ASP A 136 7.88 -9.69 -2.55
C ASP A 136 6.94 -10.21 -3.65
N SER A 137 5.64 -10.31 -3.36
CA SER A 137 4.56 -10.57 -4.31
C SER A 137 3.71 -9.32 -4.55
N GLY A 138 4.38 -8.18 -4.73
CA GLY A 138 3.79 -6.85 -4.89
C GLY A 138 2.52 -6.80 -5.72
N ILE A 139 2.50 -7.44 -6.90
CA ILE A 139 1.34 -7.42 -7.79
C ILE A 139 0.14 -8.15 -7.22
N VAL A 140 0.34 -9.27 -6.54
CA VAL A 140 -0.72 -10.03 -5.88
C VAL A 140 -1.28 -9.23 -4.71
N ALA A 141 -0.38 -8.68 -3.89
CA ALA A 141 -0.75 -7.87 -2.74
C ALA A 141 -1.49 -6.59 -3.15
N ALA A 142 -1.06 -5.94 -4.23
CA ALA A 142 -1.72 -4.76 -4.79
C ALA A 142 -3.09 -5.10 -5.38
N ALA A 143 -3.18 -6.20 -6.16
CA ALA A 143 -4.43 -6.66 -6.74
C ALA A 143 -5.48 -6.94 -5.66
N THR A 144 -5.10 -7.70 -4.62
CA THR A 144 -6.00 -8.02 -3.50
C THR A 144 -6.41 -6.79 -2.71
N ALA A 145 -5.51 -5.83 -2.50
CA ALA A 145 -5.81 -4.58 -1.80
C ALA A 145 -6.78 -3.68 -2.57
N ILE A 146 -6.71 -3.63 -3.91
CA ILE A 146 -7.51 -2.71 -4.74
C ILE A 146 -8.91 -3.23 -5.08
N ILE A 147 -9.15 -4.54 -4.99
CA ILE A 147 -10.47 -5.15 -5.27
C ILE A 147 -11.55 -4.53 -4.40
N PHE A 148 -11.29 -4.37 -3.10
CA PHE A 148 -12.29 -3.84 -2.17
C PHE A 148 -12.66 -2.38 -2.47
N PRO A 149 -11.71 -1.42 -2.62
CA PRO A 149 -12.04 -0.08 -3.06
C PRO A 149 -12.80 -0.01 -4.38
N ALA A 150 -12.40 -0.82 -5.37
CA ALA A 150 -13.06 -0.87 -6.66
C ALA A 150 -14.51 -1.36 -6.56
N ALA A 151 -14.73 -2.50 -5.89
CA ALA A 151 -16.05 -3.10 -5.71
C ALA A 151 -16.98 -2.20 -4.89
N THR A 152 -16.49 -1.66 -3.76
CA THR A 152 -17.27 -0.73 -2.92
C THR A 152 -17.69 0.49 -3.73
N LEU A 153 -16.76 1.09 -4.48
CA LEU A 153 -17.08 2.29 -5.23
C LEU A 153 -18.07 2.01 -6.36
N PHE A 154 -17.90 0.90 -7.08
CA PHE A 154 -18.80 0.46 -8.14
C PHE A 154 -20.24 0.28 -7.62
N TYR A 155 -20.38 -0.45 -6.51
CA TYR A 155 -21.67 -0.65 -5.84
C TYR A 155 -22.35 0.68 -5.46
N LEU A 156 -21.60 1.62 -4.88
CA LEU A 156 -22.16 2.90 -4.44
C LEU A 156 -22.58 3.79 -5.60
N VAL A 157 -21.83 3.80 -6.71
CA VAL A 157 -22.21 4.57 -7.90
C VAL A 157 -23.48 4.02 -8.53
N LEU A 158 -23.59 2.70 -8.68
CA LEU A 158 -24.82 2.07 -9.19
C LEU A 158 -26.03 2.39 -8.30
N ARG A 159 -25.87 2.32 -6.98
CA ARG A 159 -26.94 2.63 -6.03
C ARG A 159 -27.38 4.10 -6.10
N GLU A 160 -26.44 5.04 -6.17
CA GLU A 160 -26.77 6.47 -6.27
C GLU A 160 -27.42 6.77 -7.64
N GLN A 161 -27.02 6.09 -8.72
CA GLN A 161 -27.68 6.22 -10.04
C GLN A 161 -29.14 5.77 -10.02
N ILE A 162 -29.42 4.60 -9.42
CA ILE A 162 -30.81 4.10 -9.28
C ILE A 162 -31.68 5.07 -8.47
N THR A 163 -31.10 5.74 -7.46
CA THR A 163 -31.83 6.69 -6.62
C THR A 163 -32.13 8.02 -7.33
N LEU A 164 -31.47 8.29 -8.47
CA LEU A 164 -31.65 9.52 -9.26
C LEU A 164 -32.58 9.34 -10.46
N LEU A 165 -33.01 8.10 -10.75
CA LEU A 165 -34.02 7.74 -11.76
C LEU A 165 -35.40 7.63 -11.11
#